data_AF-A0A9J6E8Q9-F1
#
_entry.id   AF-A0A9J6E8Q9-F1
#
_cell.length_a   1.000
_cell.length_b   1.000
_cell.length_c   1.000
_cell.angle_alpha   90.00
_cell.angle_beta   90.00
_cell.angle_gamma   90.00
#
_symmetry.space_group_name_H-M   'P 1'
#
loop_
_entity.id
_entity.type
_entity.pdbx_description
1 polymer ?
#
loop_
_entity_poly.entity_id
_entity_poly.type
_entity_poly.pdbx_seq_one_letter_code
_entity_poly.pdbx_strand_id
1 'polypeptide(L)'
;MDIQKNMHMAQHEVIQDVPTRWNSEYAMMERLVELRAPISVELRDSDVDSLSSREWKLMAAAVKVLQPLDQATTELCADRYPTLSQVIPLVHCAQVVLHKHASQGEEAASFARSLLRSLATRFPGLKMANVPANPMLVDPRYKDICYTEDSKKKWAKAALAAAANELMPAQNECSQAPVSAQPCRSPQITLFGVFFLH
;
A
#
# COMPACT_ATOMS: atom_id res chain seq x y z
N MET A 1 20.54 13.41 -22.21
CA MET A 1 20.28 11.98 -22.54
C MET A 1 21.55 11.22 -22.91
N ASP A 2 22.57 11.88 -23.47
CA ASP A 2 23.78 11.22 -23.98
C ASP A 2 24.68 10.64 -22.88
N ILE A 3 24.69 11.22 -21.68
CA ILE A 3 25.48 10.69 -20.55
C ILE A 3 24.99 9.31 -20.08
N GLN A 4 23.68 9.09 -20.01
CA GLN A 4 23.13 7.77 -19.66
C GLN A 4 23.52 6.70 -20.69
N LYS A 5 23.52 7.06 -21.99
CA LYS A 5 23.99 6.18 -23.08
C LYS A 5 25.48 5.86 -22.94
N ASN A 6 26.29 6.87 -22.65
CA ASN A 6 27.74 6.72 -22.48
C ASN A 6 28.10 5.87 -21.24
N MET A 7 27.21 5.80 -20.25
CA MET A 7 27.37 4.97 -19.05
C MET A 7 26.74 3.57 -19.15
N HIS A 8 26.21 3.17 -20.32
CA HIS A 8 25.51 1.89 -20.51
C HIS A 8 24.34 1.66 -19.52
N MET A 9 23.67 2.72 -19.10
CA MET A 9 22.52 2.66 -18.20
C MET A 9 21.20 2.62 -18.98
N ALA A 10 20.15 2.07 -18.35
CA ALA A 10 18.80 2.15 -18.90
C ALA A 10 18.40 3.63 -19.10
N GLN A 11 17.80 3.91 -20.26
CA GLN A 11 17.35 5.25 -20.64
C GLN A 11 16.14 5.63 -19.79
N HIS A 12 16.27 6.72 -19.06
CA HIS A 12 15.39 7.03 -17.97
C HIS A 12 14.99 8.50 -18.02
N GLU A 13 13.70 8.76 -18.26
CA GLU A 13 13.11 10.09 -18.15
C GLU A 13 12.97 10.50 -16.69
N VAL A 14 13.16 11.79 -16.42
CA VAL A 14 12.96 12.39 -15.10
C VAL A 14 11.46 12.46 -14.84
N ILE A 15 11.01 11.88 -13.73
CA ILE A 15 9.62 11.96 -13.30
C ILE A 15 9.50 13.23 -12.46
N GLN A 16 8.68 14.19 -12.91
CA GLN A 16 8.34 15.38 -12.13
C GLN A 16 7.31 15.05 -11.05
N ASP A 17 7.36 15.80 -9.94
CA ASP A 17 6.43 15.59 -8.83
C ASP A 17 5.03 16.02 -9.26
N VAL A 18 4.06 15.14 -9.02
CA VAL A 18 2.65 15.44 -9.27
C VAL A 18 1.95 15.36 -7.92
N PRO A 19 1.54 16.50 -7.32
CA PRO A 19 1.13 16.57 -5.91
C PRO A 19 -0.14 15.77 -5.55
N THR A 20 -0.75 15.07 -6.51
CA THR A 20 -1.99 14.33 -6.30
C THR A 20 -1.79 12.90 -5.79
N ARG A 21 -0.57 12.35 -5.77
CA ARG A 21 -0.29 11.01 -5.17
C ARG A 21 1.15 10.91 -4.68
N TRP A 22 1.35 10.61 -3.40
CA TRP A 22 2.68 10.38 -2.80
C TRP A 22 3.55 9.31 -3.51
N ASN A 23 2.95 8.44 -4.33
CA ASN A 23 3.68 7.50 -5.20
C ASN A 23 4.55 8.23 -6.24
N SER A 24 4.20 9.45 -6.68
CA SER A 24 5.07 10.26 -7.55
C SER A 24 6.32 10.75 -6.81
N GLU A 25 6.17 11.17 -5.55
CA GLU A 25 7.28 11.57 -4.70
C GLU A 25 8.24 10.40 -4.47
N TYR A 26 7.71 9.20 -4.17
CA TYR A 26 8.51 7.97 -4.07
C TYR A 26 9.23 7.65 -5.37
N ALA A 27 8.51 7.60 -6.50
CA ALA A 27 9.08 7.26 -7.80
C ALA A 27 10.15 8.27 -8.25
N MET A 28 9.96 9.56 -7.94
CA MET A 28 10.97 10.58 -8.18
C MET A 28 12.23 10.32 -7.33
N MET A 29 12.08 10.10 -6.03
CA MET A 29 13.22 9.85 -5.14
C MET A 29 13.99 8.59 -5.55
N GLU A 30 13.28 7.52 -5.89
CA GLU A 30 13.87 6.27 -6.40
C GLU A 30 14.67 6.53 -7.68
N ARG A 31 14.05 7.18 -8.67
CA ARG A 31 14.68 7.56 -9.94
C ARG A 31 15.90 8.46 -9.73
N LEU A 32 15.81 9.42 -8.81
CA LEU A 32 16.88 10.37 -8.53
C LEU A 32 18.10 9.63 -7.95
N VAL A 33 17.87 8.66 -7.05
CA VAL A 33 18.93 7.79 -6.51
C VAL A 33 19.57 6.94 -7.61
N GLU A 34 18.79 6.37 -8.53
CA GLU A 34 19.32 5.63 -9.69
C GLU A 34 20.20 6.51 -10.58
N LEU A 35 19.79 7.75 -10.80
CA LEU A 35 20.49 8.71 -11.66
C LEU A 35 21.61 9.47 -10.95
N ARG A 36 21.99 9.11 -9.72
CA ARG A 36 23.03 9.80 -8.96
C ARG A 36 24.34 9.97 -9.74
N ALA A 37 24.82 8.94 -10.41
CA ALA A 37 26.08 8.97 -11.15
C ALA A 37 26.04 9.96 -12.35
N PRO A 38 25.08 9.86 -13.29
CA PRO A 38 25.00 10.82 -14.39
C PRO A 38 24.69 12.25 -13.92
N ILE A 39 23.84 12.42 -12.90
CA ILE A 39 23.52 13.74 -12.33
C ILE A 39 24.76 14.39 -11.69
N SER A 40 25.60 13.63 -10.99
CA SER A 40 26.84 14.14 -10.40
C SER A 40 27.91 14.50 -11.45
N VAL A 41 27.80 13.98 -12.67
CA VAL A 41 28.66 14.40 -13.80
C VAL A 41 28.13 15.70 -14.40
N GLU A 42 26.83 15.76 -14.69
CA GLU A 42 26.22 16.96 -15.28
C GLU A 42 26.34 18.19 -14.35
N LEU A 43 26.09 18.01 -13.04
CA LEU A 43 26.15 19.14 -12.10
C LEU A 43 27.56 19.69 -11.89
N ARG A 44 28.62 18.96 -12.25
CA ARG A 44 30.00 19.45 -12.13
C ARG A 44 30.28 20.67 -13.01
N ASP A 45 29.58 20.76 -14.13
CA ASP A 45 29.72 21.85 -15.10
C ASP A 45 28.59 22.89 -14.97
N SER A 46 27.75 22.78 -13.93
CA SER A 46 26.59 23.66 -13.68
C SER A 46 26.80 24.54 -12.45
N ASP A 47 26.10 25.69 -12.41
CA ASP A 47 26.09 26.60 -11.26
C ASP A 47 25.06 26.19 -10.17
N VAL A 48 24.61 24.93 -10.19
CA VAL A 48 23.61 24.39 -9.28
C VAL A 48 24.30 23.62 -8.15
N ASP A 49 23.88 23.89 -6.91
CA ASP A 49 24.37 23.16 -5.75
C ASP A 49 24.00 21.68 -5.83
N SER A 50 25.02 20.81 -5.76
CA SER A 50 24.83 19.37 -5.73
C SER A 50 24.49 18.86 -4.33
N LEU A 51 23.66 17.81 -4.25
CA LEU A 51 23.39 17.12 -2.99
C LEU A 51 24.68 16.51 -2.40
N SER A 52 24.86 16.68 -1.09
CA SER A 52 25.96 16.11 -0.34
C SER A 52 25.89 14.58 -0.29
N SER A 53 27.02 13.93 -0.03
CA SER A 53 27.07 12.47 0.15
C SER A 53 26.15 11.98 1.27
N ARG A 54 25.90 12.80 2.29
CA ARG A 54 24.97 12.47 3.38
C ARG A 54 23.51 12.51 2.92
N GLU A 55 23.14 13.51 2.14
CA GLU A 55 21.77 13.65 1.61
C GLU A 55 21.44 12.52 0.63
N TRP A 56 22.38 12.14 -0.23
CA TRP A 56 22.21 10.96 -1.10
C TRP A 56 21.99 9.66 -0.30
N LYS A 57 22.75 9.46 0.79
CA LYS A 57 22.55 8.30 1.66
C LYS A 57 21.20 8.33 2.37
N LEU A 58 20.79 9.49 2.87
CA LEU A 58 19.50 9.66 3.54
C LEU A 58 18.34 9.40 2.58
N MET A 59 18.41 9.91 1.35
CA MET A 59 17.41 9.68 0.32
C MET A 59 17.32 8.19 -0.06
N ALA A 60 18.47 7.53 -0.27
CA ALA A 60 18.48 6.10 -0.55
C ALA A 60 17.91 5.26 0.61
N ALA A 61 18.15 5.67 1.85
CA ALA A 61 17.56 5.03 3.02
C ALA A 61 16.04 5.29 3.11
N ALA A 62 15.58 6.51 2.80
CA ALA A 62 14.16 6.85 2.77
C ALA A 62 13.39 6.09 1.69
N VAL A 63 13.97 5.93 0.49
CA VAL A 63 13.39 5.09 -0.59
C VAL A 63 13.17 3.67 -0.11
N LYS A 64 14.18 3.03 0.51
CA LYS A 64 14.02 1.67 1.07
C LYS A 64 12.90 1.56 2.11
N VAL A 65 12.77 2.57 2.96
CA VAL A 65 11.73 2.62 4.00
C VAL A 65 10.34 2.82 3.39
N LEU A 66 10.20 3.58 2.31
CA LEU A 66 8.94 3.86 1.63
C LEU A 66 8.49 2.74 0.67
N GLN A 67 9.43 2.00 0.10
CA GLN A 67 9.18 0.91 -0.84
C GLN A 67 8.04 -0.05 -0.42
N PRO A 68 7.98 -0.59 0.82
CA PRO A 68 6.90 -1.50 1.21
C PRO A 68 5.51 -0.83 1.22
N LEU A 69 5.44 0.48 1.47
CA LEU A 69 4.18 1.21 1.41
C LEU A 69 3.73 1.41 -0.04
N ASP A 70 4.68 1.68 -0.94
CA ASP A 70 4.37 1.94 -2.35
C ASP A 70 3.89 0.66 -3.01
N GLN A 71 4.56 -0.46 -2.75
CA GLN A 71 4.12 -1.80 -3.18
C GLN A 71 2.72 -2.13 -2.66
N ALA A 72 2.47 -1.97 -1.36
CA ALA A 72 1.15 -2.22 -0.78
C ALA A 72 0.06 -1.35 -1.42
N THR A 73 0.35 -0.09 -1.70
CA THR A 73 -0.62 0.84 -2.28
C THR A 73 -0.86 0.57 -3.75
N THR A 74 0.19 0.26 -4.50
CA THR A 74 0.12 -0.15 -5.90
C THR A 74 -0.69 -1.44 -6.05
N GLU A 75 -0.47 -2.44 -5.20
CA GLU A 75 -1.26 -3.67 -5.20
C GLU A 75 -2.74 -3.40 -4.90
N LEU A 76 -3.04 -2.60 -3.87
CA LEU A 76 -4.42 -2.23 -3.53
C LEU A 76 -5.11 -1.39 -4.62
N CYS A 77 -4.34 -0.62 -5.38
CA CYS A 77 -4.85 0.25 -6.45
C CYS A 77 -4.89 -0.43 -7.83
N ALA A 78 -4.16 -1.54 -8.02
CA ALA A 78 -4.11 -2.27 -9.29
C ALA A 78 -5.35 -3.14 -9.53
N ASP A 79 -6.03 -3.56 -8.47
CA ASP A 79 -7.25 -4.34 -8.59
C ASP A 79 -8.44 -3.43 -8.96
N ARG A 80 -9.30 -3.90 -9.87
CA ARG A 80 -10.56 -3.20 -10.19
C ARG A 80 -11.51 -3.17 -8.99
N TYR A 81 -11.33 -4.12 -8.07
CA TYR A 81 -11.99 -4.17 -6.78
C TYR A 81 -10.93 -4.42 -5.70
N PRO A 82 -10.58 -3.44 -4.85
CA PRO A 82 -9.66 -3.71 -3.76
C PRO A 82 -10.22 -4.84 -2.90
N THR A 83 -9.59 -6.02 -2.93
CA THR A 83 -10.08 -7.15 -2.15
C THR A 83 -9.79 -6.86 -0.69
N LEU A 84 -10.85 -6.63 0.10
CA LEU A 84 -10.74 -6.35 1.54
C LEU A 84 -9.91 -7.43 2.28
N SER A 85 -9.78 -8.64 1.72
CA SER A 85 -8.94 -9.72 2.20
C SER A 85 -7.42 -9.43 2.17
N GLN A 86 -6.97 -8.50 1.32
CA GLN A 86 -5.56 -8.13 1.17
C GLN A 86 -5.09 -7.01 2.11
N VAL A 87 -6.01 -6.20 2.62
CA VAL A 87 -5.69 -5.00 3.41
C VAL A 87 -4.88 -5.35 4.66
N ILE A 88 -5.32 -6.34 5.45
CA ILE A 88 -4.61 -6.75 6.67
C ILE A 88 -3.22 -7.35 6.35
N PRO A 89 -3.08 -8.31 5.40
CA PRO A 89 -1.78 -8.81 4.97
C PRO A 89 -0.79 -7.74 4.54
N LEU A 90 -1.21 -6.81 3.68
CA LEU A 90 -0.32 -5.80 3.13
C LEU A 90 0.15 -4.81 4.20
N VAL A 91 -0.76 -4.33 5.05
CA VAL A 91 -0.38 -3.47 6.18
C VAL A 91 0.53 -4.21 7.15
N HIS A 92 0.27 -5.50 7.40
CA HIS A 92 1.12 -6.30 8.28
C HIS A 92 2.53 -6.49 7.71
N CYS A 93 2.65 -6.84 6.43
CA CYS A 93 3.94 -6.96 5.74
C CYS A 93 4.72 -5.65 5.78
N ALA A 94 4.06 -4.52 5.48
CA ALA A 94 4.69 -3.20 5.56
C ALA A 94 5.19 -2.89 6.98
N GLN A 95 4.41 -3.19 8.02
CA GLN A 95 4.84 -3.02 9.41
C GLN A 95 6.08 -3.88 9.74
N VAL A 96 6.13 -5.14 9.31
CA VAL A 96 7.27 -6.04 9.55
C VAL A 96 8.56 -5.47 8.93
N VAL A 97 8.48 -5.00 7.68
CA VAL A 97 9.62 -4.40 6.99
C VAL A 97 10.06 -3.10 7.68
N LEU A 98 9.12 -2.23 8.04
CA LEU A 98 9.43 -0.99 8.76
C LEU A 98 10.04 -1.23 10.14
N HIS A 99 9.58 -2.26 10.88
CA HIS A 99 10.18 -2.65 12.15
C HIS A 99 11.62 -3.11 11.99
N LYS A 100 11.92 -3.85 10.92
CA LYS A 100 13.30 -4.23 10.58
C LYS A 100 14.18 -3.00 10.37
N HIS A 101 13.77 -2.05 9.54
CA HIS A 101 14.51 -0.79 9.34
C HIS A 101 14.66 0.04 10.62
N ALA A 102 13.62 0.08 11.47
CA ALA A 102 13.69 0.76 12.75
C ALA A 102 14.68 0.12 13.73
N SER A 103 14.82 -1.21 13.71
CA SER A 103 15.71 -1.97 14.60
C SER A 103 17.18 -1.96 14.18
N GLN A 104 17.46 -1.82 12.88
CA GLN A 104 18.80 -1.90 12.32
C GLN A 104 19.61 -0.59 12.46
N GLY A 105 19.02 0.48 12.98
CA GLY A 105 19.74 1.73 13.28
C GLY A 105 20.26 2.49 12.04
N GLU A 106 19.64 2.27 10.88
CA GLU A 106 19.99 2.96 9.62
C GLU A 106 19.72 4.47 9.69
N GLU A 107 20.29 5.25 8.75
CA GLU A 107 20.11 6.70 8.64
C GLU A 107 18.63 7.14 8.62
N ALA A 108 17.70 6.26 8.23
CA ALA A 108 16.25 6.50 8.20
C ALA A 108 15.45 5.83 9.34
N ALA A 109 16.11 5.36 10.41
CA ALA A 109 15.42 4.66 11.51
C ALA A 109 14.42 5.54 12.29
N SER A 110 14.67 6.85 12.40
CA SER A 110 13.69 7.80 12.96
C SER A 110 12.46 7.92 12.07
N PHE A 111 12.67 7.97 10.76
CA PHE A 111 11.60 8.06 9.76
C PHE A 111 10.74 6.78 9.75
N ALA A 112 11.36 5.60 9.76
CA ALA A 112 10.64 4.33 9.88
C ALA A 112 9.77 4.25 11.14
N ARG A 113 10.27 4.73 12.29
CA ARG A 113 9.49 4.81 13.54
C ARG A 113 8.31 5.78 13.45
N SER A 114 8.50 6.93 12.80
CA SER A 114 7.40 7.87 12.55
C SER A 114 6.33 7.26 11.66
N LEU A 115 6.72 6.56 10.58
CA LEU A 115 5.77 5.86 9.71
C LEU A 115 5.02 4.74 10.44
N LEU A 116 5.70 3.94 11.25
CA LEU A 116 5.04 2.92 12.09
C LEU A 116 3.99 3.55 13.02
N ARG A 117 4.30 4.71 13.62
CA ARG A 117 3.35 5.45 14.45
C ARG A 117 2.16 5.94 13.63
N SER A 118 2.40 6.53 12.47
CA SER A 118 1.35 6.99 11.56
C SER A 118 0.44 5.85 11.10
N LEU A 119 0.99 4.68 10.79
CA LEU A 119 0.21 3.48 10.46
C LEU A 119 -0.65 3.01 11.64
N ALA A 120 -0.09 2.99 12.86
CA ALA A 120 -0.84 2.61 14.05
C ALA A 120 -1.99 3.58 14.35
N THR A 121 -1.80 4.88 14.11
CA THR A 121 -2.85 5.91 14.28
C THR A 121 -3.92 5.82 13.20
N ARG A 122 -3.55 5.54 11.95
CA ARG A 122 -4.50 5.46 10.82
C ARG A 122 -5.30 4.17 10.78
N PHE A 123 -4.71 3.06 11.24
CA PHE A 123 -5.34 1.74 11.23
C PHE A 123 -5.45 1.15 12.64
N PRO A 124 -6.17 1.81 13.57
CA PRO A 124 -6.33 1.32 14.92
C PRO A 124 -7.11 0.00 14.90
N GLY A 125 -6.55 -1.03 15.51
CA GLY A 125 -7.25 -2.32 15.64
C GLY A 125 -7.59 -2.99 14.31
N LEU A 126 -6.81 -2.77 13.24
CA LEU A 126 -7.08 -3.33 11.90
C LEU A 126 -7.30 -4.86 11.91
N LYS A 127 -6.58 -5.58 12.77
CA LYS A 127 -6.72 -7.04 12.95
C LYS A 127 -7.97 -7.45 13.73
N MET A 128 -8.61 -6.52 14.44
CA MET A 128 -9.76 -6.76 15.33
C MET A 128 -11.07 -6.20 14.77
N ALA A 129 -11.02 -5.45 13.67
CA ALA A 129 -12.21 -4.98 12.97
C ALA A 129 -12.80 -6.11 12.10
N ASN A 130 -14.09 -6.41 12.28
CA ASN A 130 -14.78 -7.49 11.55
C ASN A 130 -14.76 -7.28 10.02
N VAL A 131 -14.79 -6.02 9.55
CA VAL A 131 -14.93 -5.68 8.12
C VAL A 131 -13.75 -6.15 7.26
N PRO A 132 -12.48 -5.82 7.56
CA PRO A 132 -11.35 -6.36 6.81
C PRO A 132 -10.95 -7.77 7.26
N ALA A 133 -11.23 -8.16 8.51
CA ALA A 133 -10.83 -9.47 9.05
C ALA A 133 -11.64 -10.63 8.45
N ASN A 134 -12.96 -10.49 8.32
CA ASN A 134 -13.81 -11.58 7.82
C ASN A 134 -13.45 -11.99 6.38
N PRO A 135 -13.33 -11.07 5.40
CA PRO A 135 -12.91 -11.42 4.04
C PRO A 135 -11.51 -12.05 4.00
N MET A 136 -10.58 -11.55 4.82
CA MET A 136 -9.23 -12.12 4.93
C MET A 136 -9.25 -13.56 5.45
N LEU A 137 -10.10 -13.87 6.43
CA LEU A 137 -10.19 -15.21 7.03
C LEU A 137 -10.82 -16.25 6.11
N VAL A 138 -11.74 -15.82 5.25
CA VAL A 138 -12.38 -16.66 4.25
C VAL A 138 -11.45 -16.90 3.05
N ASP A 139 -10.49 -16.00 2.80
CA ASP A 139 -9.52 -16.14 1.73
C ASP A 139 -8.39 -17.13 2.11
N PRO A 140 -8.28 -18.30 1.44
CA PRO A 140 -7.27 -19.31 1.77
C PRO A 140 -5.84 -18.79 1.64
N ARG A 141 -5.61 -17.77 0.81
CA ARG A 141 -4.27 -17.20 0.56
C ARG A 141 -3.70 -16.49 1.79
N TYR A 142 -4.57 -15.94 2.64
CA TYR A 142 -4.16 -15.05 3.73
C TYR A 142 -4.40 -15.62 5.12
N LYS A 143 -5.15 -16.73 5.21
CA LYS A 143 -5.58 -17.40 6.44
C LYS A 143 -4.49 -17.55 7.52
N ASP A 144 -3.26 -17.90 7.14
CA ASP A 144 -2.17 -18.17 8.08
C ASP A 144 -1.12 -17.04 8.19
N ILE A 145 -1.23 -15.97 7.37
CA ILE A 145 -0.19 -14.94 7.26
C ILE A 145 -0.19 -13.96 8.44
N CYS A 146 -1.36 -13.56 8.96
CA CYS A 146 -1.43 -12.47 9.97
C CYS A 146 -1.80 -12.92 11.38
N TYR A 147 -2.16 -14.19 11.56
CA TYR A 147 -2.61 -14.76 12.83
C TYR A 147 -1.73 -15.96 13.19
N THR A 148 -0.49 -15.73 13.59
CA THR A 148 0.42 -16.81 14.05
C THR A 148 0.10 -17.31 15.45
N GLU A 149 -0.53 -16.48 16.30
CA GLU A 149 -0.94 -16.85 17.65
C GLU A 149 -2.29 -17.54 17.71
N ASP A 150 -2.37 -18.65 18.45
CA ASP A 150 -3.58 -19.45 18.65
C ASP A 150 -4.75 -18.64 19.23
N SER A 151 -4.47 -17.69 20.14
CA SER A 151 -5.49 -16.82 20.73
C SER A 151 -6.17 -15.94 19.70
N LYS A 152 -5.41 -15.42 18.73
CA LYS A 152 -5.95 -14.56 17.67
C LYS A 152 -6.66 -15.38 16.59
N LYS A 153 -6.21 -16.61 16.29
CA LYS A 153 -6.94 -17.56 15.42
C LYS A 153 -8.31 -17.94 16.00
N LYS A 154 -8.41 -18.12 17.32
CA LYS A 154 -9.68 -18.45 18.01
C LYS A 154 -10.69 -17.30 17.95
N TRP A 155 -10.25 -16.08 18.28
CA TRP A 155 -11.08 -14.88 18.12
C TRP A 155 -11.60 -14.74 16.68
N ALA A 156 -10.71 -14.89 15.70
CA ALA A 156 -11.03 -14.72 14.29
C ALA A 156 -12.13 -15.68 13.81
N LYS A 157 -12.00 -16.96 14.18
CA LYS A 157 -13.03 -17.98 13.88
C LYS A 157 -14.37 -17.68 14.56
N ALA A 158 -14.34 -17.20 15.80
CA ALA A 158 -15.56 -16.82 16.52
C ALA A 158 -16.25 -15.61 15.89
N ALA A 159 -15.49 -14.59 15.48
CA ALA A 159 -16.00 -13.42 14.79
C ALA A 159 -16.62 -13.77 13.42
N LEU A 160 -15.97 -14.67 12.67
CA LEU A 160 -16.51 -15.18 11.40
C LEU A 160 -17.80 -15.99 11.61
N ALA A 161 -17.84 -16.84 12.63
CA ALA A 161 -19.03 -17.63 12.97
C ALA A 161 -20.20 -16.73 13.40
N ALA A 162 -19.94 -15.67 14.16
CA ALA A 162 -20.95 -14.68 14.53
C ALA A 162 -21.49 -13.94 13.29
N ALA A 163 -20.61 -13.48 12.40
CA ALA A 163 -21.03 -12.82 11.15
C ALA A 163 -21.81 -13.76 10.22
N ALA A 164 -21.41 -15.04 10.12
CA ALA A 164 -22.17 -16.04 9.37
C ALA A 164 -23.57 -16.25 9.96
N ASN A 165 -23.68 -16.30 11.28
CA ASN A 165 -24.96 -16.42 11.98
C ASN A 165 -25.86 -15.18 11.82
N GLU A 166 -25.31 -13.99 11.62
CA GLU A 166 -26.09 -12.77 11.31
C GLU A 166 -26.64 -12.75 9.88
N LEU A 167 -25.98 -13.45 8.94
CA LEU A 167 -26.43 -13.55 7.54
C LEU A 167 -27.49 -14.66 7.32
N MET A 168 -27.49 -15.69 8.17
CA MET A 168 -28.45 -16.78 8.16
C MET A 168 -29.93 -16.36 8.42
N PRO A 169 -30.28 -15.41 9.30
CA PRO A 169 -31.66 -14.99 9.52
C PRO A 169 -32.27 -14.20 8.34
N ALA A 170 -31.46 -13.67 7.42
CA ALA A 170 -31.96 -12.90 6.27
C ALA A 170 -32.38 -13.76 5.06
N GLN A 171 -32.05 -15.06 5.04
CA GLN A 171 -32.43 -15.94 3.92
C GLN A 171 -33.86 -16.51 4.03
N ASN A 172 -34.55 -16.32 5.16
CA ASN A 172 -35.91 -16.83 5.35
C ASN A 172 -37.03 -15.94 4.78
N GLU A 173 -36.74 -14.72 4.31
CA GLU A 173 -37.74 -13.84 3.68
C GLU A 173 -37.69 -13.83 2.15
N CYS A 174 -36.66 -14.41 1.51
CA CYS A 174 -36.46 -14.34 0.05
C CYS A 174 -37.05 -15.53 -0.74
N SER A 175 -37.90 -16.36 -0.14
CA SER A 175 -38.50 -17.53 -0.83
C SER A 175 -39.92 -17.31 -1.36
N GLN A 176 -40.46 -16.09 -1.33
CA GLN A 176 -41.80 -15.81 -1.91
C GLN A 176 -41.84 -14.51 -2.71
N ALA A 177 -41.29 -14.53 -3.93
CA ALA A 177 -41.73 -13.62 -4.99
C ALA A 177 -41.69 -14.34 -6.34
N PRO A 178 -42.76 -14.30 -7.16
CA PRO A 178 -42.78 -14.97 -8.45
C PRO A 178 -41.86 -14.24 -9.44
N VAL A 179 -41.00 -15.00 -10.11
CA VAL A 179 -40.10 -14.52 -11.15
C VAL A 179 -40.94 -14.20 -12.40
N SER A 180 -41.26 -12.91 -12.63
CA SER A 180 -41.62 -12.44 -13.97
C SER A 180 -40.39 -11.80 -14.61
N ALA A 181 -39.84 -12.46 -15.62
CA ALA A 181 -38.73 -11.95 -16.41
C ALA A 181 -39.19 -10.80 -17.31
N GLN A 182 -38.63 -9.60 -17.10
CA GLN A 182 -38.54 -8.58 -18.14
C GLN A 182 -37.09 -8.08 -18.24
N PRO A 183 -36.54 -7.88 -19.45
CA PRO A 183 -35.16 -7.44 -19.63
C PRO A 183 -35.05 -5.93 -19.43
N CYS A 184 -34.44 -5.49 -18.33
CA CYS A 184 -34.13 -4.08 -18.10
C CYS A 184 -32.86 -3.66 -18.85
N ARG A 185 -33.03 -2.69 -19.74
CA ARG A 185 -31.96 -1.96 -20.44
C ARG A 185 -31.05 -1.25 -19.44
N SER A 186 -29.74 -1.33 -19.67
CA SER A 186 -28.70 -0.65 -18.89
C SER A 186 -28.75 0.88 -19.06
N PRO A 187 -28.75 1.68 -17.99
CA PRO A 187 -28.22 3.02 -18.02
C PRO A 187 -26.72 2.99 -17.69
N GLN A 188 -25.90 3.60 -18.55
CA GLN A 188 -24.52 3.94 -18.22
C GLN A 188 -24.53 4.94 -17.06
N ILE A 189 -23.81 4.65 -15.98
CA ILE A 189 -23.50 5.62 -14.92
C ILE A 189 -21.98 5.70 -14.79
N THR A 190 -21.45 6.84 -15.23
CA THR A 190 -20.05 7.26 -15.07
C THR A 190 -19.79 7.77 -13.64
N LEU A 191 -18.76 7.18 -13.03
CA LEU A 191 -17.66 7.74 -12.22
C LEU A 191 -17.82 9.04 -11.38
N PHE A 192 -17.11 8.97 -10.24
CA PHE A 192 -16.65 10.05 -9.34
C PHE A 192 -17.64 10.59 -8.29
N GLY A 193 -17.30 10.35 -7.01
CA GLY A 193 -17.75 11.27 -5.95
C GLY A 193 -18.04 10.67 -4.57
N VAL A 194 -17.22 9.78 -3.99
CA VAL A 194 -17.34 9.53 -2.53
C VAL A 194 -16.01 9.11 -1.91
N PHE A 195 -15.01 9.98 -1.86
CA PHE A 195 -13.91 9.86 -0.89
C PHE A 195 -13.29 11.24 -0.72
N PHE A 196 -13.87 12.11 0.12
CA PHE A 196 -13.20 13.18 0.86
C PHE A 196 -14.28 14.02 1.57
N LEU A 197 -14.55 13.71 2.85
CA LEU A 197 -15.08 14.70 3.80
C LEU A 197 -14.92 14.22 5.26
N HIS A 198 -13.73 14.42 5.82
CA HIS A 198 -13.42 14.97 7.16
C HIS A 198 -11.96 14.67 7.54
#